data_AF-V2RHE7-F1
#
_entry.id   AF-V2RHE7-F1
#
_cell.length_a   1.000
_cell.length_b   1.000
_cell.length_c   1.000
_cell.angle_alpha   90.00
_cell.angle_beta   90.00
_cell.angle_gamma   90.00
#
_symmetry.space_group_name_H-M   'P 1'
#
loop_
_entity.id
_entity.type
_entity.pdbx_description
1 polymer ?
#
loop_
_entity_poly.entity_id
_entity_poly.type
_entity_poly.pdbx_seq_one_letter_code
_entity_poly.pdbx_strand_id
1 'polypeptide(L)'
;MPGAFHRDDIGDIDLVWGNKHYGLKHIEKQRNKKGQDFNKLMEEITDVIEHGKIIDDEWDENMKVIVDETKKILIKLTWDDEKVENKNRNWLFNGYFKYEL
;
A
#
# COMPACT_ATOMS: atom_id res chain seq x y z
N MET A 1 -16.27 1.86 9.41
CA MET A 1 -15.58 3.01 8.77
C MET A 1 -15.11 2.54 7.41
N PRO A 2 -15.28 3.33 6.34
CA PRO A 2 -14.68 3.01 5.04
C PRO A 2 -13.15 3.04 5.16
N GLY A 3 -12.47 2.32 4.26
CA GLY A 3 -11.01 2.39 4.12
C GLY A 3 -10.57 3.77 3.62
N ALA A 4 -9.25 3.98 3.54
CA ALA A 4 -8.70 5.14 2.83
C ALA A 4 -8.98 5.05 1.32
N PHE A 5 -9.06 3.83 0.79
CA PHE A 5 -9.48 3.51 -0.57
C PHE A 5 -10.51 2.38 -0.53
N HIS A 6 -11.27 2.23 -1.61
CA HIS A 6 -12.17 1.09 -1.84
C HIS A 6 -12.00 0.60 -3.28
N ARG A 7 -11.93 -0.73 -3.45
CA ARG A 7 -12.05 -1.39 -4.75
C ARG A 7 -13.04 -2.55 -4.65
N ASP A 8 -13.83 -2.77 -5.67
CA ASP A 8 -14.85 -3.85 -5.64
C ASP A 8 -14.24 -5.27 -5.56
N ASP A 9 -13.02 -5.46 -6.06
CA ASP A 9 -12.37 -6.76 -6.18
C ASP A 9 -11.61 -7.22 -4.93
N ILE A 10 -11.22 -6.31 -4.05
CA ILE A 10 -10.60 -6.63 -2.75
C ILE A 10 -11.30 -6.00 -1.56
N GLY A 11 -11.99 -4.88 -1.71
CA GLY A 11 -12.71 -4.17 -0.66
C GLY A 11 -11.96 -2.95 -0.14
N ASP A 12 -12.23 -2.61 1.12
CA ASP A 12 -11.67 -1.43 1.78
C ASP A 12 -10.18 -1.61 2.08
N ILE A 13 -9.35 -0.69 1.58
CA ILE A 13 -7.91 -0.61 1.85
C ILE A 13 -7.65 0.51 2.83
N ASP A 14 -7.02 0.16 3.95
CA ASP A 14 -6.59 1.12 4.95
C ASP A 14 -5.17 1.61 4.70
N LEU A 15 -5.01 2.92 4.89
CA LEU A 15 -3.70 3.56 4.85
C LEU A 15 -3.16 3.67 6.27
N VAL A 16 -2.12 2.90 6.58
CA VAL A 16 -1.43 3.01 7.86
C VAL A 16 -0.30 4.03 7.77
N TRP A 17 -0.23 4.92 8.78
CA TRP A 17 0.90 5.84 8.88
C TRP A 17 2.22 5.09 9.06
N GLY A 18 2.20 4.01 9.85
CA GLY A 18 3.32 3.09 10.01
C GLY A 18 4.51 3.66 10.80
N ASN A 19 5.71 3.18 10.49
CA ASN A 19 6.94 3.56 11.18
C ASN A 19 8.11 3.73 10.19
N LYS A 20 9.35 3.74 10.69
CA LYS A 20 10.54 3.94 9.82
C LYS A 20 10.81 2.78 8.84
N HIS A 21 10.11 1.65 8.98
CA HIS A 21 10.29 0.41 8.22
C HIS A 21 9.11 0.08 7.29
N TYR A 22 7.90 0.56 7.56
CA TYR A 22 6.69 0.29 6.75
C TYR A 22 5.67 1.43 6.80
N GLY A 23 4.68 1.39 5.91
CA GLY A 23 3.58 2.35 5.84
C GLY A 23 3.99 3.70 5.25
N LEU A 24 3.10 4.68 5.36
CA LEU A 24 3.25 5.98 4.69
C LEU A 24 4.50 6.74 5.14
N LYS A 25 4.85 6.67 6.43
CA LYS A 25 6.04 7.29 7.02
C LYS A 25 7.34 6.75 6.41
N HIS A 26 7.40 5.45 6.10
CA HIS A 26 8.57 4.87 5.44
C HIS A 26 8.69 5.39 4.01
N ILE A 27 7.59 5.42 3.26
CA ILE A 27 7.59 5.82 1.86
C ILE A 27 7.91 7.30 1.73
N GLU A 28 7.26 8.17 2.51
CA GLU A 28 7.57 9.60 2.56
C GLU A 28 9.07 9.83 2.77
N LYS A 29 9.66 9.14 3.75
CA LYS A 29 11.09 9.24 4.03
C LYS A 29 11.96 8.82 2.84
N GLN A 30 11.63 7.74 2.12
CA GLN A 30 12.41 7.30 0.96
C GLN A 30 12.27 8.27 -0.22
N ARG A 31 11.10 8.89 -0.39
CA ARG A 31 10.79 9.79 -1.50
C ARG A 31 11.37 11.19 -1.29
N ASN A 32 11.32 11.69 -0.06
CA ASN A 32 12.00 12.94 0.34
C ASN A 32 13.52 12.87 0.12
N LYS A 33 14.16 11.72 0.39
CA LYS A 33 15.58 11.51 0.08
C LYS A 33 15.92 11.64 -1.40
N LYS A 34 14.94 11.37 -2.28
CA LYS A 34 15.07 11.51 -3.73
C LYS A 34 14.56 12.87 -4.24
N GLY A 35 14.19 13.80 -3.35
CA GLY A 35 13.62 15.10 -3.73
C GLY A 35 12.26 15.02 -4.42
N GLN A 36 11.50 13.95 -4.20
CA GLN A 36 10.20 13.75 -4.82
C GLN A 36 9.09 14.41 -3.98
N ASP A 37 8.14 15.05 -4.67
CA ASP A 37 6.98 15.69 -4.05
C ASP A 37 6.01 14.65 -3.47
N PHE A 38 5.61 14.84 -2.21
CA PHE A 38 4.72 13.92 -1.51
C PHE A 38 3.29 13.91 -2.05
N ASN A 39 2.77 15.04 -2.52
CA ASN A 39 1.44 15.08 -3.15
C ASN A 39 1.44 14.31 -4.46
N LYS A 40 2.49 14.49 -5.28
CA LYS A 40 2.66 13.71 -6.53
C LYS A 40 2.77 12.21 -6.24
N LEU A 41 3.46 11.84 -5.17
CA LEU A 41 3.51 10.45 -4.72
C LEU A 41 2.11 9.93 -4.35
N MET A 42 1.30 10.70 -3.65
CA MET A 42 -0.06 10.31 -3.29
C MET A 42 -0.95 10.15 -4.53
N GLU A 43 -0.81 11.03 -5.53
CA GLU A 43 -1.47 10.88 -6.83
C GLU A 43 -1.06 9.57 -7.53
N GLU A 44 0.24 9.27 -7.57
CA GLU A 44 0.74 8.00 -8.14
C GLU A 44 0.21 6.78 -7.39
N ILE A 45 0.10 6.85 -6.05
CA ILE A 45 -0.44 5.76 -5.23
C ILE A 45 -1.94 5.56 -5.54
N THR A 46 -2.72 6.64 -5.59
CA THR A 46 -4.15 6.58 -5.91
C THR A 46 -4.38 5.97 -7.28
N ASP A 47 -3.65 6.42 -8.30
CA ASP A 47 -3.74 5.92 -9.68
C ASP A 47 -3.48 4.39 -9.76
N VAL A 48 -2.43 3.92 -9.09
CA VAL A 48 -2.12 2.48 -9.05
C VAL A 48 -3.20 1.71 -8.28
N ILE A 49 -3.69 2.23 -7.16
CA ILE A 49 -4.76 1.57 -6.41
C ILE A 49 -6.04 1.50 -7.24
N GLU A 50 -6.42 2.55 -7.97
CA GLU A 50 -7.67 2.57 -8.72
C GLU A 50 -7.62 1.73 -10.00
N HIS A 51 -6.47 1.72 -10.69
CA HIS A 51 -6.36 1.17 -12.04
C HIS A 51 -5.43 -0.04 -12.18
N GLY A 52 -4.58 -0.28 -11.19
CA GLY A 52 -3.62 -1.38 -11.24
C GLY A 52 -4.28 -2.75 -11.17
N LYS A 53 -3.61 -3.75 -11.75
CA LYS A 53 -4.03 -5.15 -11.69
C LYS A 53 -3.67 -5.73 -10.33
N ILE A 54 -4.58 -6.51 -9.74
CA ILE A 54 -4.29 -7.26 -8.53
C ILE A 54 -3.72 -8.63 -8.90
N ILE A 55 -2.63 -8.98 -8.23
CA ILE A 55 -2.04 -10.31 -8.26
C ILE A 55 -1.75 -10.78 -6.83
N ASP A 56 -1.64 -12.09 -6.67
CA ASP A 56 -1.15 -12.69 -5.44
C ASP A 56 0.36 -12.45 -5.32
N ASP A 57 0.84 -12.21 -4.10
CA ASP A 57 2.28 -12.24 -3.86
C ASP A 57 2.77 -13.69 -3.94
N GLU A 58 3.95 -13.88 -4.55
CA GLU A 58 4.52 -15.21 -4.78
C GLU A 58 5.04 -15.88 -3.49
N TRP A 59 5.36 -15.08 -2.46
CA TRP A 59 6.08 -15.52 -1.27
C TRP A 59 5.27 -15.42 0.02
N ASP A 60 4.29 -14.51 0.06
CA ASP A 60 3.45 -14.25 1.23
C ASP A 60 1.96 -14.32 0.85
N GLU A 61 1.31 -15.45 1.16
CA GLU A 61 -0.13 -15.64 0.91
C GLU A 61 -1.02 -14.59 1.60
N ASN A 62 -0.49 -13.94 2.63
CA ASN A 62 -1.13 -12.82 3.34
C ASN A 62 -0.75 -11.47 2.72
N MET A 63 -0.35 -11.45 1.45
CA MET A 63 -0.07 -10.23 0.69
C MET A 63 -0.69 -10.30 -0.71
N LYS A 64 -1.31 -9.19 -1.12
CA LYS A 64 -1.60 -8.93 -2.53
C LYS A 64 -0.70 -7.81 -3.04
N VAL A 65 -0.52 -7.81 -4.35
CA VAL A 65 0.22 -6.77 -5.05
C VAL A 65 -0.71 -6.12 -6.05
N ILE A 66 -0.81 -4.80 -6.00
CA ILE A 66 -1.44 -4.00 -7.05
C ILE A 66 -0.32 -3.48 -7.95
N VAL A 67 -0.36 -3.83 -9.23
CA VAL A 67 0.71 -3.54 -10.19
C VAL A 67 0.20 -2.73 -11.38
N ASP A 68 1.02 -1.77 -11.82
CA ASP A 68 0.94 -1.18 -13.16
C ASP A 68 2.25 -1.47 -13.93
N GLU A 69 2.45 -0.86 -15.09
CA GLU A 69 3.64 -1.07 -15.93
C GLU A 69 4.97 -0.67 -15.25
N THR A 70 4.93 0.26 -14.30
CA THR A 70 6.12 0.93 -13.73
C THR A 70 6.18 0.90 -12.19
N LYS A 71 5.12 0.44 -11.52
CA LYS A 71 4.94 0.54 -10.08
C LYS A 71 4.27 -0.70 -9.53
N LYS A 72 4.52 -0.95 -8.25
CA LYS A 72 3.73 -1.89 -7.47
C LYS A 72 3.47 -1.39 -6.06
N ILE A 73 2.30 -1.74 -5.55
CA ILE A 73 1.87 -1.50 -4.18
C ILE A 73 1.67 -2.85 -3.49
N LEU A 74 2.22 -2.98 -2.29
CA LEU A 74 2.01 -4.15 -1.45
C LEU A 74 0.85 -3.88 -0.48
N ILE A 75 -0.14 -4.77 -0.49
CA ILE A 75 -1.28 -4.75 0.42
C ILE A 75 -1.20 -5.99 1.32
N LYS A 76 -1.09 -5.78 2.64
CA LYS A 76 -1.10 -6.87 3.62
C LYS A 76 -2.54 -7.23 3.96
N LEU A 77 -2.83 -8.54 4.02
CA LEU A 77 -4.19 -9.06 4.29
C LEU A 77 -4.63 -8.91 5.75
N THR A 78 -3.68 -8.86 6.67
CA THR A 78 -3.96 -8.92 8.10
C THR A 78 -2.89 -8.14 8.87
N TRP A 79 -3.26 -7.66 10.06
CA TRP A 79 -2.32 -7.06 10.99
C TRP A 79 -2.04 -8.01 12.14
N ASP A 80 -0.82 -8.54 12.20
CA ASP A 80 -0.40 -9.48 13.25
C ASP A 80 0.16 -8.73 14.48
N ASP A 81 -0.59 -7.73 14.98
CA ASP A 81 -0.31 -7.11 16.27
C ASP A 81 -1.49 -7.38 17.20
N GLU A 82 -1.21 -8.12 18.27
CA GLU A 82 -2.22 -8.52 19.23
C GLU A 82 -2.94 -7.34 19.90
N LYS A 83 -2.34 -6.15 19.87
CA LYS A 83 -2.81 -4.92 20.52
C LYS A 83 -3.69 -4.03 19.64
N VAL A 84 -3.88 -4.36 18.37
CA VAL A 84 -4.71 -3.56 17.46
C VAL A 84 -6.14 -4.10 17.47
N GLU A 85 -7.12 -3.27 17.83
CA GLU A 85 -8.55 -3.65 17.92
C GLU A 85 -9.17 -4.03 16.55
N ASN A 86 -8.48 -3.71 15.45
CA ASN A 86 -8.95 -3.90 14.08
C ASN A 86 -8.22 -5.02 13.31
N LYS A 87 -7.90 -6.14 13.97
CA LYS A 87 -7.22 -7.31 13.35
C LYS A 87 -7.95 -7.87 12.13
N ASN A 88 -9.26 -7.62 12.02
CA ASN A 88 -10.15 -8.09 10.96
C ASN A 88 -10.30 -7.09 9.79
N ARG A 89 -9.48 -6.02 9.72
CA ARG A 89 -9.42 -5.19 8.52
C ARG A 89 -8.46 -5.84 7.55
N ASN A 90 -9.04 -6.30 6.44
CA ASN A 90 -8.42 -7.29 5.57
C ASN A 90 -7.36 -6.71 4.63
N TRP A 91 -7.14 -5.39 4.56
CA TRP A 91 -6.28 -4.80 3.54
C TRP A 91 -5.58 -3.56 4.06
N LEU A 92 -4.25 -3.63 4.16
CA LEU A 92 -3.42 -2.56 4.69
C LEU A 92 -2.32 -2.21 3.71
N PHE A 93 -2.24 -0.95 3.34
CA PHE A 93 -1.17 -0.45 2.49
C PHE A 93 0.18 -0.55 3.23
N ASN A 94 1.06 -1.41 2.71
CA ASN A 94 2.32 -1.76 3.38
C ASN A 94 3.53 -1.07 2.72
N GLY A 95 3.53 -0.93 1.39
CA GLY A 95 4.66 -0.37 0.65
C GLY A 95 4.34 0.02 -0.78
N TYR A 96 5.20 0.89 -1.35
CA TYR A 96 5.12 1.37 -2.73
C TYR A 96 6.51 1.35 -3.38
N PHE A 97 6.58 0.74 -4.56
CA PHE A 97 7.81 0.56 -5.33
C PHE A 97 7.60 1.11 -6.74
N LYS A 98 8.62 1.79 -7.25
CA LYS A 98 8.65 2.33 -8.62
C LYS A 98 9.92 1.82 -9.29
N TYR A 99 9.77 1.26 -10.48
CA TYR A 99 10.87 0.82 -11.33
C TYR A 99 11.37 2.03 -12.11
N GLU A 100 12.69 2.22 -12.16
CA GLU A 100 13.32 3.17 -13.08
C GLU A 100 13.58 2.39 -14.37
N LEU A 101 12.99 2.86 -15.49
CA LEU A 101 13.29 2.36 -16.83
C LEU A 101 14.63 2.90 -17.33
#